data_AF-A0A525VPK8-F1
#
_entry.id   AF-A0A525VPK8-F1
#
_cell.length_a   1.000
_cell.length_b   1.000
_cell.length_c   1.000
_cell.angle_alpha   90.00
_cell.angle_beta   90.00
_cell.angle_gamma   90.00
#
_symmetry.space_group_name_H-M   'P 1'
#
loop_
_entity.id
_entity.type
_entity.pdbx_description
1 polymer ?
#
loop_
_entity_poly.entity_id
_entity_poly.type
_entity_poly.pdbx_seq_one_letter_code
_entity_poly.pdbx_strand_id
1 'polypeptide(L)'
;MPGIPLLDWPAQDLRTAAIDYIQSRRSFASVSDKPADLTLTVKAWLAMRSHDKYHYRVRLESVLGSSEKPAIKSYLVEKETAGSSVRWVTASDQTPIAEAVQAALDDLLAQIEADHLLYRK
;
A
#
# COMPACT_ATOMS: atom_id res chain seq x y z
N MET A 1 -16.92 -27.70 -0.96
CA MET A 1 -15.55 -27.24 -0.67
C MET A 1 -15.66 -26.01 0.21
N PRO A 2 -15.10 -25.99 1.43
CA PRO A 2 -15.10 -24.76 2.22
C PRO A 2 -14.19 -23.77 1.51
N GLY A 3 -14.74 -22.63 1.09
CA GLY A 3 -13.97 -21.54 0.51
C GLY A 3 -13.00 -21.01 1.56
N ILE A 4 -11.73 -20.85 1.18
CA ILE A 4 -10.75 -20.13 1.97
C ILE A 4 -11.39 -18.77 2.29
N PRO A 5 -11.48 -18.33 3.57
CA PRO A 5 -12.02 -17.03 3.88
C PRO A 5 -11.24 -16.01 3.05
N LEU A 6 -11.97 -15.28 2.21
CA LEU A 6 -11.47 -14.16 1.45
C LEU A 6 -10.67 -13.30 2.44
N LEU A 7 -9.39 -13.05 2.15
CA LEU A 7 -8.59 -12.20 3.00
C LEU A 7 -9.19 -10.79 2.87
N ASP A 8 -10.11 -10.46 3.77
CA ASP A 8 -10.77 -9.16 3.77
C ASP A 8 -9.70 -8.12 4.05
N TRP A 9 -9.49 -7.26 3.06
CA TRP A 9 -8.65 -6.09 3.16
C TRP A 9 -9.58 -4.88 3.09
N PRO A 10 -10.04 -4.34 4.24
CA PRO A 10 -10.94 -3.21 4.22
C PRO A 10 -10.22 -1.99 3.66
N ALA A 11 -10.74 -1.43 2.57
CA ALA A 11 -10.15 -0.24 1.95
C ALA A 11 -10.07 0.96 2.94
N GLN A 12 -10.98 0.99 3.93
CA GLN A 12 -10.99 1.99 4.98
C GLN A 12 -9.80 1.83 5.93
N ASP A 13 -9.47 0.61 6.35
CA ASP A 13 -8.34 0.34 7.24
C ASP A 13 -7.01 0.68 6.56
N LEU A 14 -6.87 0.36 5.27
CA LEU A 14 -5.70 0.75 4.50
C LEU A 14 -5.55 2.26 4.39
N ARG A 15 -6.66 2.97 4.16
CA ARG A 15 -6.64 4.42 4.02
C ARG A 15 -6.21 5.07 5.33
N THR A 16 -6.83 4.68 6.44
CA THR A 16 -6.49 5.22 7.76
C THR A 16 -5.04 4.91 8.11
N ALA A 17 -4.60 3.66 7.95
CA ALA A 17 -3.22 3.27 8.20
C ALA A 17 -2.21 4.04 7.32
N ALA A 18 -2.52 4.25 6.03
CA ALA A 18 -1.67 5.03 5.14
C ALA A 18 -1.60 6.50 5.56
N ILE A 19 -2.72 7.12 5.95
CA ILE A 19 -2.75 8.51 6.44
C ILE A 19 -1.89 8.63 7.70
N ASP A 20 -2.13 7.77 8.70
CA ASP A 20 -1.40 7.77 9.96
C ASP A 20 0.11 7.55 9.72
N TYR A 21 0.45 6.64 8.81
CA TYR A 21 1.83 6.36 8.46
C TYR A 21 2.52 7.56 7.79
N ILE A 22 1.88 8.19 6.80
CA ILE A 22 2.45 9.37 6.13
C ILE A 22 2.58 10.54 7.10
N GLN A 23 1.60 10.73 7.99
CA GLN A 23 1.68 11.74 9.06
C GLN A 23 2.86 11.47 10.00
N SER A 24 3.12 10.21 10.35
CA SER A 24 4.24 9.83 11.22
C SER A 24 5.61 10.19 10.63
N ARG A 25 5.74 10.15 9.29
CA ARG A 25 6.97 10.51 8.58
C ARG A 25 7.27 12.00 8.56
N ARG A 26 6.27 12.87 8.78
CA ARG A 26 6.41 14.33 8.80
C ARG A 26 7.03 14.94 7.54
N SER A 27 6.93 14.24 6.41
CA SER A 27 7.43 14.70 5.10
C SER A 27 6.53 15.75 4.45
N PHE A 28 5.27 15.85 4.88
CA PHE A 28 4.27 16.80 4.39
C PHE A 28 3.78 17.70 5.53
N ALA A 29 3.40 18.94 5.20
CA ALA A 29 2.90 19.91 6.19
C ALA A 29 1.56 19.48 6.81
N SER A 30 0.69 18.83 6.03
CA SER A 30 -0.58 18.27 6.48
C SER A 30 -0.99 17.13 5.54
N VAL A 31 -1.62 16.10 6.10
CA VAL A 31 -2.13 14.93 5.37
C VAL A 31 -3.51 14.61 5.90
N SER A 32 -4.49 14.49 5.02
CA SER A 32 -5.87 14.15 5.38
C SER A 32 -6.59 13.51 4.19
N ASP A 33 -7.81 13.05 4.42
CA ASP A 33 -8.73 12.55 3.39
C ASP A 33 -9.50 13.66 2.66
N LYS A 34 -9.22 14.93 2.98
CA LYS A 34 -9.87 16.11 2.39
C LYS A 34 -9.15 16.58 1.13
N PRO A 35 -9.83 17.35 0.26
CA PRO A 35 -9.18 17.99 -0.88
C PRO A 35 -7.99 18.84 -0.43
N ALA A 36 -6.85 18.66 -1.10
CA ALA A 36 -5.60 19.35 -0.83
C ALA A 36 -4.92 19.77 -2.14
N ASP A 37 -3.79 20.49 -2.02
CA ASP A 37 -2.97 20.89 -3.17
C ASP A 37 -2.42 19.68 -3.96
N LEU A 38 -2.17 18.58 -3.23
CA LEU A 38 -1.73 17.28 -3.75
C LEU A 38 -2.67 16.18 -3.25
N THR A 39 -3.11 15.34 -4.18
CA THR A 39 -3.95 14.18 -3.95
C THR A 39 -3.20 12.93 -4.37
N LEU A 40 -2.95 12.05 -3.40
CA LEU A 40 -2.37 10.72 -3.62
C LEU A 40 -3.50 9.70 -3.76
N THR A 41 -3.64 9.12 -4.94
CA THR A 41 -4.56 8.00 -5.18
C THR A 41 -3.77 6.70 -5.18
N VAL A 42 -4.07 5.79 -4.25
CA VAL A 42 -3.41 4.47 -4.15
C VAL A 42 -4.41 3.37 -4.50
N LYS A 43 -4.07 2.54 -5.48
CA LYS A 43 -4.72 1.27 -5.75
C LYS A 43 -3.84 0.16 -5.19
N ALA A 44 -4.41 -0.64 -4.29
CA ALA A 44 -3.72 -1.75 -3.67
C ALA A 44 -4.33 -3.08 -4.12
N TRP A 45 -3.46 -4.04 -4.42
CA TRP A 45 -3.85 -5.42 -4.69
C TRP A 45 -3.05 -6.36 -3.81
N LEU A 46 -3.74 -7.40 -3.33
CA LEU A 46 -3.13 -8.55 -2.72
C LEU A 46 -3.47 -9.80 -3.51
N ALA A 47 -2.44 -10.46 -4.01
CA ALA A 47 -2.58 -11.75 -4.67
C ALA A 47 -1.91 -12.83 -3.83
N MET A 48 -2.54 -13.99 -3.75
CA MET A 48 -1.98 -15.19 -3.13
C MET A 48 -1.72 -16.25 -4.20
N ARG A 49 -0.54 -16.84 -4.20
CA ARG A 49 -0.19 -18.03 -5.00
C ARG A 49 0.14 -19.18 -4.06
N SER A 50 -0.38 -20.37 -4.33
CA SER A 50 -0.09 -21.59 -3.55
C SER A 50 0.41 -22.70 -4.49
N HIS A 51 1.73 -22.88 -4.58
CA HIS A 51 2.33 -23.99 -5.33
C HIS A 51 3.08 -24.96 -4.41
N ASP A 52 3.76 -24.45 -3.39
CA ASP A 52 4.48 -25.23 -2.35
C ASP A 52 4.33 -24.57 -0.97
N LYS A 53 4.57 -23.25 -0.90
CA LYS A 53 4.19 -22.35 0.20
C LYS A 53 3.11 -21.35 -0.27
N TYR A 54 2.44 -20.68 0.67
CA TYR A 54 1.66 -19.49 0.33
C TYR A 54 2.62 -18.34 0.01
N HIS A 55 2.48 -17.73 -1.16
CA HIS A 55 3.21 -16.52 -1.55
C HIS A 55 2.22 -15.38 -1.68
N TYR A 56 2.45 -14.31 -0.93
CA TYR A 56 1.62 -13.11 -0.96
C TYR A 56 2.36 -12.02 -1.72
N ARG A 57 1.71 -11.48 -2.74
CA ARG A 57 2.20 -10.35 -3.53
C ARG A 57 1.33 -9.13 -3.26
N VAL A 58 1.96 -8.10 -2.69
CA VAL A 58 1.39 -6.76 -2.53
C VAL A 58 1.81 -5.93 -3.74
N ARG A 59 0.84 -5.29 -4.40
CA ARG A 59 1.09 -4.30 -5.46
C ARG A 59 0.40 -3.01 -5.08
N LEU A 60 1.15 -1.91 -5.10
CA LEU A 60 0.64 -0.56 -4.92
C LEU A 60 0.88 0.22 -6.22
N GLU A 61 -0.19 0.56 -6.93
CA GLU A 61 -0.14 1.57 -7.99
C GLU A 61 -0.64 2.87 -7.42
N SER A 62 0.20 3.90 -7.50
CA SER A 62 -0.14 5.20 -6.95
C SER A 62 0.00 6.29 -8.00
N VAL A 63 -0.89 7.27 -7.92
CA VAL A 63 -0.90 8.42 -8.78
C VAL A 63 -0.93 9.65 -7.89
N LEU A 64 0.02 10.56 -8.08
CA LEU A 64 0.11 11.80 -7.33
C LEU A 64 -0.12 12.96 -8.28
N GLY A 65 -1.08 13.82 -7.95
CA GLY A 65 -1.40 15.00 -8.75
C GLY A 65 -2.25 15.99 -7.97
N SER A 66 -2.48 17.17 -8.56
CA SER A 66 -3.44 18.11 -8.00
C SER A 66 -4.86 17.70 -8.41
N SER A 67 -5.84 17.93 -7.55
CA SER A 67 -7.25 17.54 -7.80
C SER A 67 -7.82 18.10 -9.12
N GLU A 68 -7.27 19.21 -9.61
CA GLU A 68 -7.76 19.92 -10.81
C GLU A 68 -6.87 19.72 -12.04
N LYS A 69 -5.75 19.00 -11.92
CA LYS A 69 -4.76 18.86 -13.00
C LYS A 69 -4.44 17.39 -13.28
N PRO A 70 -3.93 17.07 -14.49
CA PRO A 70 -3.40 15.75 -14.76
C PRO A 70 -2.35 15.35 -13.71
N ALA A 71 -2.25 14.06 -13.47
CA ALA A 71 -1.30 13.48 -12.55
C ALA A 71 0.13 13.98 -12.84
N ILE A 72 0.82 14.39 -11.78
CA ILE A 72 2.21 14.84 -11.87
C ILE A 72 3.12 13.63 -12.13
N LYS A 73 2.87 12.53 -11.41
CA LYS A 73 3.65 11.29 -11.54
C LYS A 73 2.85 10.07 -11.07
N SER A 74 3.21 8.92 -11.62
CA SER A 74 2.70 7.61 -11.22
C SER A 74 3.83 6.75 -10.65
N TYR A 75 3.50 5.94 -9.65
CA TYR A 75 4.39 5.05 -8.92
C TYR A 75 3.85 3.63 -8.97
N LEU A 76 4.74 2.65 -9.06
CA LEU A 76 4.41 1.25 -8.96
C LEU A 76 5.41 0.59 -8.01
N VAL A 77 4.90 0.01 -6.93
CA VAL A 77 5.68 -0.76 -5.98
C VAL A 77 5.08 -2.14 -5.85
N GLU A 78 5.95 -3.16 -5.87
CA GLU A 78 5.56 -4.54 -5.67
C GLU A 78 6.46 -5.19 -4.61
N LYS A 79 5.85 -5.90 -3.68
CA LYS A 79 6.52 -6.69 -2.65
C LYS A 79 5.95 -8.10 -2.64
N GLU A 80 6.83 -9.06 -2.41
CA GLU A 80 6.45 -10.45 -2.24
C GLU A 80 6.97 -10.96 -0.92
N THR A 81 6.16 -11.75 -0.23
CA THR A 81 6.52 -12.41 1.02
C THR A 81 6.03 -13.85 1.01
N ALA A 82 6.79 -14.73 1.65
CA ALA A 82 6.40 -16.11 1.87
C ALA A 82 5.60 -16.21 3.16
N GLY A 83 4.38 -16.72 3.07
CA GLY A 83 3.57 -17.14 4.20
C GLY A 83 3.85 -18.58 4.60
N SER A 84 2.98 -19.10 5.45
CA SER A 84 3.06 -20.44 5.99
C SER A 84 2.94 -21.51 4.89
N SER A 85 3.54 -22.67 5.13
CA SER A 85 3.27 -23.89 4.36
C SER A 85 2.09 -24.68 4.93
N VAL A 86 1.57 -24.27 6.09
CA VAL A 86 0.50 -24.96 6.80
C VAL A 86 -0.84 -24.51 6.24
N ARG A 87 -1.53 -25.49 5.64
CA ARG A 87 -2.84 -25.34 5.03
C ARG A 87 -3.87 -24.90 6.11
N TRP A 88 -4.69 -23.89 5.79
CA TRP A 88 -5.89 -23.43 6.55
C TRP A 88 -5.72 -22.43 7.71
N VAL A 89 -4.54 -21.82 7.90
CA VAL A 89 -4.39 -20.74 8.91
C VAL A 89 -4.02 -19.44 8.22
N THR A 90 -4.97 -18.79 7.53
CA THR A 90 -4.73 -17.43 6.99
C THR A 90 -4.37 -16.40 8.08
N ALA A 91 -4.75 -16.67 9.34
CA ALA A 91 -4.34 -15.89 10.50
C ALA A 91 -2.81 -15.94 10.77
N SER A 92 -2.11 -17.03 10.41
CA SER A 92 -0.65 -17.12 10.63
C SER A 92 0.12 -16.21 9.68
N ASP A 93 -0.52 -15.84 8.57
CA ASP A 93 0.12 -15.09 7.50
C ASP A 93 -0.20 -13.58 7.58
N GLN A 94 -0.92 -13.15 8.63
CA GLN A 94 -1.19 -11.73 8.88
C GLN A 94 0.10 -10.93 9.08
N THR A 95 1.04 -11.45 9.86
CA THR A 95 2.34 -10.79 10.10
C THR A 95 3.14 -10.60 8.82
N PRO A 96 3.45 -11.65 8.02
CA PRO A 96 4.22 -11.46 6.80
C PRO A 96 3.50 -10.56 5.79
N ILE A 97 2.17 -10.65 5.68
CA ILE A 97 1.39 -9.72 4.81
C ILE A 97 1.55 -8.28 5.31
N ALA A 98 1.36 -8.02 6.60
CA ALA A 98 1.49 -6.68 7.18
C ALA A 98 2.90 -6.11 6.96
N GLU A 99 3.95 -6.91 7.12
CA GLU A 99 5.33 -6.53 6.82
C GLU A 99 5.52 -6.19 5.33
N ALA A 100 4.95 -6.98 4.42
CA ALA A 100 5.00 -6.69 2.98
C ALA A 100 4.25 -5.40 2.61
N VAL A 101 3.12 -5.12 3.27
CA VAL A 101 2.37 -3.87 3.09
C VAL A 101 3.18 -2.69 3.60
N GLN A 102 3.75 -2.80 4.80
CA GLN A 102 4.60 -1.77 5.37
C GLN A 102 5.80 -1.48 4.46
N ALA A 103 6.52 -2.51 4.02
CA ALA A 103 7.65 -2.36 3.11
C ALA A 103 7.24 -1.76 1.75
N ALA A 104 6.04 -2.06 1.25
CA ALA A 104 5.55 -1.46 0.00
C ALA A 104 5.21 0.03 0.18
N LEU A 105 4.61 0.40 1.32
CA LEU A 105 4.36 1.80 1.66
C LEU A 105 5.66 2.56 1.90
N ASP A 106 6.66 1.93 2.52
CA ASP A 106 7.97 2.52 2.76
C ASP A 106 8.66 2.93 1.46
N ASP A 107 8.71 1.99 0.51
CA ASP A 107 9.29 2.21 -0.81
C ASP A 107 8.50 3.26 -1.61
N LEU A 108 7.16 3.21 -1.56
CA LEU A 108 6.31 4.17 -2.24
C LEU A 108 6.58 5.60 -1.75
N LEU A 109 6.60 5.79 -0.43
CA LEU A 109 6.83 7.10 0.15
C LEU A 109 8.26 7.57 -0.04
N ALA A 110 9.25 6.67 0.02
CA ALA A 110 10.63 7.01 -0.30
C ALA A 110 10.77 7.52 -1.75
N GLN A 111 10.06 6.92 -2.71
CA GLN A 111 10.03 7.41 -4.10
C GLN A 111 9.37 8.79 -4.21
N ILE A 112 8.23 9.00 -3.55
CA ILE A 112 7.53 10.29 -3.54
C ILE A 112 8.41 11.38 -2.89
N GLU A 113 9.05 11.09 -1.76
CA GLU A 113 9.92 12.02 -1.04
C GLU A 113 11.18 12.36 -1.85
N ALA A 114 11.77 11.39 -2.55
CA ALA A 114 12.87 11.64 -3.46
C ALA A 114 12.48 12.60 -4.60
N ASP A 115 11.23 12.52 -5.04
CA ASP A 115 10.64 13.36 -6.08
C ASP A 115 10.09 14.71 -5.58
N HIS A 116 10.35 15.11 -4.33
CA HIS A 116 9.76 16.33 -3.72
C HIS A 116 9.92 17.61 -4.55
N LEU A 117 10.98 17.73 -5.36
CA LEU A 117 11.20 18.86 -6.25
C LEU A 117 10.13 19.00 -7.35
N LEU A 118 9.46 17.89 -7.74
CA LEU A 118 8.38 17.91 -8.73
C LEU A 118 7.10 18.55 -8.18
N TYR A 119 6.97 18.69 -6.86
CA TYR A 119 5.76 19.21 -6.22
C TYR A 119 5.96 20.58 -5.58
N ARG A 120 7.21 21.03 -5.47
CA ARG A 120 7.55 22.35 -4.95
C ARG A 120 7.23 23.38 -6.04
N LYS A 121 6.08 24.04 -5.90
CA LYS A 121 5.79 25.27 -6.64
C LYS A 121 6.60 26.44 -6.09
#